data_AF-A0A7L9S609-F1
#
_entry.id   AF-A0A7L9S609-F1
#
_cell.length_a   1.000
_cell.length_b   1.000
_cell.length_c   1.000
_cell.angle_alpha   90.00
_cell.angle_beta   90.00
_cell.angle_gamma   90.00
#
_symmetry.space_group_name_H-M   'P 1'
#
loop_
_entity.id
_entity.type
_entity.pdbx_description
1 polymer ?
#
loop_
_entity_poly.entity_id
_entity_poly.type
_entity_poly.pdbx_seq_one_letter_code
_entity_poly.pdbx_strand_id
1 'polypeptide(L)'
;MRTLSEQVTKCLLAVELPAALTLEHCAKILNMSSTTFRRKLASEGTSYKAIQTKFLNALCVESLILNNVKIDELATRLGYSERATFERAFKQKFGITPSQYRSLATTSQSQEQLASFSQVIETLPPMPQSCVELIKYRSNDNIDLDKVVAIVAGDPVFSGRVIGQASKAIYGKTPLDLREAISRNLGIDTVINIAVLFGVSDALHDVVDKRLLSTYHRSFSLTIGCLKWFKREGLFNGEVEMAINQQVLMFGLIGIFLLNHRDIPKASYVIPAVQGIDELSILNRQLKQVCGVGIFGASALMLSQWHIDTKVVKWLLALDKLKFKAGNLMGNKQACLFHFMLDCIYRCATGHQFNDDLYMQAKVFGVKNLDELKAIFDQ
;
A
#
# COMPACT_ATOMS: atom_id res chain seq x y z
N MET A 1 -2.21 4.01 29.46
CA MET A 1 -0.93 3.30 29.73
C MET A 1 -0.10 3.27 28.44
N ARG A 2 1.22 3.44 28.52
CA ARG A 2 2.12 3.18 27.36
C ARG A 2 2.34 1.67 27.25
N THR A 3 2.32 1.12 26.03
CA THR A 3 2.64 -0.30 25.81
C THR A 3 4.12 -0.58 26.04
N LEU A 4 4.51 -1.84 26.26
CA LEU A 4 5.92 -2.21 26.39
C LEU A 4 6.67 -1.92 25.08
N SER A 5 6.04 -2.17 23.93
CA SER A 5 6.61 -1.85 22.62
C SER A 5 6.95 -0.35 22.46
N GLU A 6 6.12 0.55 23.03
CA GLU A 6 6.41 2.00 23.08
C GLU A 6 7.65 2.29 23.92
N GLN A 7 7.80 1.61 25.05
CA GLN A 7 8.96 1.79 25.92
C GLN A 7 10.25 1.30 25.25
N VAL A 8 10.20 0.16 24.55
CA VAL A 8 11.35 -0.35 23.76
C VAL A 8 11.75 0.62 22.67
N THR A 9 10.78 1.13 21.89
CA THR A 9 11.03 2.11 20.84
C THR A 9 11.67 3.38 21.42
N LYS A 10 11.22 3.83 22.60
CA LYS A 10 11.81 4.98 23.30
C LYS A 10 13.24 4.70 23.76
N CYS A 11 13.55 3.49 24.24
CA CYS A 11 14.92 3.09 24.57
C CYS A 11 15.81 3.13 23.33
N LEU A 12 15.35 2.59 22.20
CA LEU A 12 16.07 2.62 20.92
C LEU A 12 16.32 4.05 20.40
N LEU A 13 15.37 4.97 20.61
CA LEU A 13 15.54 6.40 20.27
C LEU A 13 16.56 7.11 21.17
N ALA A 14 16.65 6.71 22.44
CA ALA A 14 17.50 7.37 23.44
C ALA A 14 18.98 6.96 23.36
N VAL A 15 19.30 5.87 22.66
CA VAL A 15 20.68 5.38 22.51
C VAL A 15 21.31 5.85 21.20
N GLU A 16 22.61 6.10 21.26
CA GLU A 16 23.40 6.53 20.10
C GLU A 16 23.54 5.41 19.05
N LEU A 17 23.71 4.16 19.51
CA LEU A 17 23.86 2.96 18.67
C LEU A 17 22.69 1.97 18.91
N PRO A 18 21.53 2.18 18.26
CA PRO A 18 20.36 1.33 18.45
C PRO A 18 20.57 -0.12 18.01
N ALA A 19 21.44 -0.36 17.03
CA ALA A 19 21.76 -1.70 16.57
C ALA A 19 22.54 -2.54 17.60
N ALA A 20 23.31 -1.89 18.47
CA ALA A 20 24.08 -2.55 19.53
C ALA A 20 23.25 -2.83 20.79
N LEU A 21 22.06 -2.23 20.92
CA LEU A 21 21.19 -2.44 22.08
C LEU A 21 20.69 -3.89 22.08
N THR A 22 21.06 -4.67 23.08
CA THR A 22 20.58 -6.04 23.23
C THR A 22 19.25 -6.10 23.98
N LEU A 23 18.55 -7.22 23.82
CA LEU A 23 17.31 -7.49 24.57
C LEU A 23 17.55 -7.41 26.07
N GLU A 24 18.63 -8.01 26.56
CA GLU A 24 19.00 -8.06 27.96
C GLU A 24 19.26 -6.66 28.52
N HIS A 25 19.94 -5.82 27.75
CA HIS A 25 20.22 -4.44 28.16
C HIS A 25 18.93 -3.60 28.16
N CYS A 26 18.09 -3.72 27.12
CA CYS A 26 16.80 -3.03 27.07
C CYS A 26 15.87 -3.47 28.21
N ALA A 27 15.81 -4.77 28.52
CA ALA A 27 15.03 -5.30 29.64
C ALA A 27 15.52 -4.72 30.98
N LYS A 28 16.84 -4.62 31.17
CA LYS A 28 17.45 -4.00 32.35
C LYS A 28 17.09 -2.51 32.47
N ILE A 29 17.16 -1.74 31.39
CA ILE A 29 16.73 -0.32 31.37
C ILE A 29 15.28 -0.17 31.82
N LEU A 30 14.42 -1.12 31.46
CA LEU A 30 13.00 -1.13 31.80
C LEU A 30 12.68 -1.82 33.14
N ASN A 31 13.70 -2.16 33.94
CA ASN A 31 13.56 -2.85 35.24
C ASN A 31 12.78 -4.18 35.14
N MET A 32 13.04 -4.96 34.09
CA MET A 32 12.43 -6.28 33.88
C MET A 32 13.49 -7.37 33.70
N SER A 33 13.19 -8.60 34.12
CA SER A 33 13.98 -9.77 33.70
C SER A 33 13.75 -10.07 32.21
N SER A 34 14.76 -10.60 31.52
CA SER A 34 14.66 -10.95 30.09
C SER A 34 13.49 -11.90 29.79
N THR A 35 13.20 -12.84 30.69
CA THR A 35 12.05 -13.76 30.58
C THR A 35 10.72 -13.03 30.65
N THR A 36 10.55 -12.14 31.62
CA THR A 36 9.32 -11.34 31.76
C THR A 36 9.13 -10.42 30.57
N PHE A 37 10.21 -9.78 30.12
CA PHE A 37 10.22 -8.88 28.98
C PHE A 37 9.81 -9.59 27.68
N ARG A 38 10.43 -10.74 27.35
CA ARG A 38 10.05 -11.56 26.19
C ARG A 38 8.58 -11.97 26.25
N ARG A 39 8.11 -12.47 27.40
CA ARG A 39 6.72 -12.91 27.57
C ARG A 39 5.74 -11.75 27.37
N LYS A 40 6.04 -10.57 27.90
CA LYS A 40 5.18 -9.38 27.73
C LYS A 40 5.17 -8.88 26.29
N LEU A 41 6.30 -8.83 25.60
CA LEU A 41 6.32 -8.50 24.17
C LEU A 41 5.52 -9.52 23.35
N ALA A 42 5.69 -10.81 23.63
CA ALA A 42 4.91 -11.86 22.98
C ALA A 42 3.40 -11.74 23.25
N SER A 43 2.99 -11.27 24.44
CA SER A 43 1.59 -10.95 24.74
C SER A 43 1.07 -9.72 23.98
N GLU A 44 1.95 -8.80 23.61
CA GLU A 44 1.67 -7.71 22.66
C GLU A 44 1.80 -8.19 21.20
N GLY A 45 2.07 -9.48 20.99
CA GLY A 45 2.25 -10.13 19.69
C GLY A 45 3.67 -10.06 19.13
N THR A 46 4.56 -9.24 19.68
CA THR A 46 5.81 -8.84 19.03
C THR A 46 7.06 -9.45 19.66
N SER A 47 8.22 -9.19 19.06
CA SER A 47 9.53 -9.56 19.59
C SER A 47 10.46 -8.36 19.63
N TYR A 48 11.45 -8.37 20.52
CA TYR A 48 12.46 -7.32 20.57
C TYR A 48 13.18 -7.14 19.23
N LYS A 49 13.55 -8.25 18.58
CA LYS A 49 14.24 -8.25 17.28
C LYS A 49 13.36 -7.64 16.18
N ALA A 50 12.05 -7.93 16.18
CA ALA A 50 11.11 -7.32 15.25
C ALA A 50 11.05 -5.79 15.45
N ILE A 51 10.87 -5.33 16.70
CA ILE A 51 10.86 -3.90 17.03
C ILE A 51 12.17 -3.24 16.62
N GLN A 52 13.32 -3.83 16.96
CA GLN A 52 14.64 -3.27 16.64
C GLN A 52 14.86 -3.20 15.12
N THR A 53 14.57 -4.26 14.38
CA THR A 53 14.72 -4.29 12.92
C THR A 53 13.86 -3.23 12.25
N LYS A 54 12.60 -3.11 12.67
CA LYS A 54 11.68 -2.09 12.19
C LYS A 54 12.17 -0.69 12.50
N PHE A 55 12.63 -0.47 13.72
CA PHE A 55 13.21 0.80 14.14
C PHE A 55 14.42 1.19 13.28
N LEU A 56 15.35 0.25 13.05
CA LEU A 56 16.52 0.48 12.21
C LEU A 56 16.16 0.76 10.75
N ASN A 57 15.18 0.04 10.19
CA ASN A 57 14.70 0.32 8.83
C ASN A 57 14.09 1.72 8.72
N ALA A 58 13.24 2.12 9.67
CA ALA A 58 12.65 3.45 9.70
C ALA A 58 13.73 4.53 9.89
N LEU A 59 14.65 4.31 10.84
CA LEU A 59 15.77 5.21 11.12
C LEU A 59 16.68 5.40 9.90
N CYS A 60 16.97 4.33 9.16
CA CYS A 60 17.79 4.36 7.95
C CYS A 60 17.21 5.37 6.95
N VAL A 61 15.94 5.18 6.59
CA VAL A 61 15.32 6.02 5.57
C VAL A 61 15.07 7.44 6.07
N GLU A 62 14.59 7.61 7.30
CA GLU A 62 14.37 8.92 7.91
C GLU A 62 15.68 9.72 8.00
N SER A 63 16.78 9.08 8.39
CA SER A 63 18.09 9.73 8.49
C SER A 63 18.65 10.14 7.12
N LEU A 64 18.35 9.37 6.07
CA LEU A 64 18.73 9.72 4.70
C LEU A 64 17.98 10.94 4.18
N ILE A 65 16.74 11.14 4.59
CA ILE A 65 15.88 12.23 4.10
C ILE A 65 16.05 13.50 4.94
N LEU A 66 16.04 13.40 6.27
CA LEU A 66 15.94 14.58 7.16
C LEU A 66 17.27 15.10 7.68
N ASN A 67 18.18 14.20 8.03
CA ASN A 67 19.21 14.54 9.01
C ASN A 67 20.57 14.88 8.38
N ASN A 68 20.66 14.87 7.04
CA ASN A 68 21.91 15.04 6.26
C ASN A 68 23.13 14.29 6.83
N VAL A 69 22.89 13.16 7.52
CA VAL A 69 23.91 12.42 8.28
C VAL A 69 24.95 11.86 7.31
N LYS A 70 26.21 11.76 7.72
CA LYS A 70 27.21 11.09 6.88
C LYS A 70 26.83 9.61 6.74
N ILE A 71 26.95 9.07 5.53
CA ILE A 71 26.55 7.68 5.25
C ILE A 71 27.38 6.71 6.11
N ASP A 72 28.64 7.05 6.41
CA ASP A 72 29.51 6.25 7.29
C ASP A 72 28.96 6.16 8.72
N GLU A 73 28.58 7.30 9.32
CA GLU A 73 27.98 7.37 10.66
C GLU A 73 26.65 6.61 10.69
N LEU A 74 25.83 6.74 9.64
CA LEU A 74 24.57 6.02 9.52
C LEU A 74 24.81 4.50 9.45
N ALA A 75 25.79 4.04 8.68
CA ALA A 75 26.13 2.62 8.58
C ALA A 75 26.49 2.03 9.94
N THR A 76 27.35 2.72 10.71
CA THR A 76 27.72 2.30 12.08
C THR A 76 26.50 2.26 13.00
N ARG A 77 25.63 3.27 12.94
CA ARG A 77 24.41 3.34 13.76
C ARG A 77 23.41 2.22 13.45
N LEU A 78 23.38 1.78 12.19
CA LEU A 78 22.58 0.64 11.73
C LEU A 78 23.22 -0.72 12.02
N GLY A 79 24.43 -0.75 12.60
CA GLY A 79 25.13 -1.98 13.01
C GLY A 79 25.98 -2.62 11.92
N TYR A 80 26.28 -1.90 10.84
CA TYR A 80 27.23 -2.37 9.82
C TYR A 80 28.67 -2.07 10.25
N SER A 81 29.56 -3.03 10.02
CA SER A 81 31.00 -2.87 10.30
C SER A 81 31.66 -1.85 9.38
N GLU A 82 31.17 -1.73 8.13
CA GLU A 82 31.73 -0.88 7.10
C GLU A 82 30.64 -0.26 6.23
N ARG A 83 30.90 0.97 5.76
CA ARG A 83 30.04 1.68 4.81
C ARG A 83 29.76 0.87 3.55
N ALA A 84 30.77 0.21 2.99
CA ALA A 84 30.63 -0.55 1.76
C ALA A 84 29.62 -1.71 1.89
N THR A 85 29.58 -2.37 3.06
CA THR A 85 28.61 -3.43 3.35
C THR A 85 27.19 -2.87 3.44
N PHE A 86 27.02 -1.73 4.10
CA PHE A 86 25.74 -1.02 4.15
C PHE A 86 25.27 -0.60 2.76
N GLU A 87 26.13 0.04 1.95
CA GLU A 87 25.76 0.51 0.61
C GLU A 87 25.36 -0.64 -0.31
N ARG A 88 26.04 -1.79 -0.24
CA ARG A 88 25.66 -2.99 -1.00
C ARG A 88 24.30 -3.53 -0.57
N ALA A 89 24.07 -3.68 0.75
CA ALA A 89 22.78 -4.14 1.27
C ALA A 89 21.64 -3.17 0.93
N PHE A 90 21.89 -1.87 1.04
CA PHE A 90 20.93 -0.83 0.69
C PHE A 90 20.61 -0.85 -0.81
N LYS A 91 21.63 -0.92 -1.68
CA LYS A 91 21.43 -0.99 -3.13
C LYS A 91 20.69 -2.26 -3.56
N GLN A 92 20.94 -3.39 -2.91
CA GLN A 92 20.19 -4.62 -3.15
C GLN A 92 18.71 -4.45 -2.80
N LYS A 93 18.41 -3.77 -1.68
CA LYS A 93 17.04 -3.56 -1.19
C LYS A 93 16.28 -2.46 -1.96
N PHE A 94 16.89 -1.30 -2.19
CA PHE A 94 16.25 -0.11 -2.78
C PHE A 94 16.56 0.09 -4.28
N GLY A 95 17.43 -0.74 -4.87
CA GLY A 95 17.87 -0.62 -6.28
C GLY A 95 18.92 0.45 -6.55
N ILE A 96 19.11 1.41 -5.63
CA ILE A 96 20.05 2.53 -5.76
C ILE A 96 20.88 2.72 -4.50
N THR A 97 21.96 3.50 -4.59
CA THR A 97 22.81 3.80 -3.42
C THR A 97 22.12 4.75 -2.42
N PRO A 98 22.51 4.77 -1.14
CA PRO A 98 21.98 5.71 -0.16
C PRO A 98 22.16 7.18 -0.57
N SER A 99 23.28 7.53 -1.22
CA SER A 99 23.55 8.88 -1.74
C SER A 99 22.56 9.28 -2.83
N GLN A 100 22.31 8.38 -3.80
CA GLN A 100 21.32 8.62 -4.85
C GLN A 100 19.92 8.76 -4.26
N TYR A 101 19.56 7.89 -3.31
CA TYR A 101 18.27 7.93 -2.63
C TYR A 101 18.04 9.28 -1.93
N ARG A 102 19.06 9.77 -1.19
CA ARG A 102 19.04 11.11 -0.60
C ARG A 102 18.84 12.19 -1.65
N SER A 103 19.63 12.17 -2.73
CA SER A 103 19.56 13.19 -3.78
C SER A 103 18.16 13.29 -4.38
N LEU A 104 17.50 12.16 -4.65
CA LEU A 104 16.13 12.15 -5.18
C LEU A 104 15.13 12.75 -4.16
N ALA A 105 15.30 12.45 -2.87
CA ALA A 105 14.45 12.98 -1.81
C ALA A 105 14.66 14.48 -1.59
N THR A 106 15.88 15.02 -1.75
CA THR A 106 16.22 16.40 -1.35
C THR A 106 16.28 17.44 -2.47
N THR A 107 16.15 17.08 -3.76
CA THR A 107 15.97 18.06 -4.87
C THR A 107 14.96 19.17 -4.49
N SER A 108 15.35 20.44 -4.59
CA SER A 108 14.74 21.63 -3.95
C SER A 108 13.20 21.74 -3.97
N GLN A 109 12.63 22.30 -2.89
CA GLN A 109 11.20 22.60 -2.66
C GLN A 109 10.82 24.04 -3.04
N SER A 110 9.55 24.22 -3.44
CA SER A 110 8.74 25.45 -3.25
C SER A 110 7.24 25.07 -3.28
N GLN A 111 6.35 26.00 -2.89
CA GLN A 111 4.87 25.89 -2.91
C GLN A 111 4.26 25.38 -4.25
N GLU A 112 5.07 25.32 -5.30
CA GLU A 112 4.78 24.71 -6.61
C GLU A 112 4.36 23.23 -6.55
N GLN A 113 4.69 22.47 -5.50
CA GLN A 113 4.38 21.02 -5.47
C GLN A 113 2.88 20.71 -5.40
N LEU A 114 2.09 21.35 -4.53
CA LEU A 114 0.64 21.12 -4.52
C LEU A 114 -0.03 21.67 -5.78
N ALA A 115 0.45 22.80 -6.29
CA ALA A 115 0.02 23.33 -7.58
C ALA A 115 0.32 22.33 -8.72
N SER A 116 1.47 21.65 -8.67
CA SER A 116 1.83 20.64 -9.66
C SER A 116 0.90 19.42 -9.64
N PHE A 117 0.43 18.97 -8.47
CA PHE A 117 -0.54 17.87 -8.43
C PHE A 117 -1.89 18.29 -9.02
N SER A 118 -2.41 19.46 -8.66
CA SER A 118 -3.65 19.97 -9.25
C SER A 118 -3.54 20.18 -10.77
N GLN A 119 -2.44 20.78 -11.24
CA GLN A 119 -2.16 20.97 -12.67
C GLN A 119 -2.06 19.64 -13.40
N VAL A 120 -1.32 18.67 -12.85
CA VAL A 120 -1.21 17.33 -13.45
C VAL A 120 -2.58 16.68 -13.55
N ILE A 121 -3.38 16.74 -12.48
CA ILE A 121 -4.75 16.19 -12.44
C ILE A 121 -5.64 16.83 -13.52
N GLU A 122 -5.55 18.14 -13.73
CA GLU A 122 -6.29 18.86 -14.77
C GLU A 122 -5.85 18.46 -16.19
N THR A 123 -4.58 18.07 -16.36
CA THR A 123 -4.03 17.63 -17.65
C THR A 123 -4.12 16.13 -17.91
N LEU A 124 -4.68 15.35 -16.98
CA LEU A 124 -4.80 13.90 -17.16
C LEU A 124 -5.64 13.56 -18.39
N PRO A 125 -5.23 12.56 -19.19
CA PRO A 125 -6.03 12.12 -20.32
C PRO A 125 -7.43 11.69 -19.87
N PRO A 126 -8.46 11.96 -20.68
CA PRO A 126 -9.81 11.51 -20.38
C PRO A 126 -9.84 9.97 -20.37
N MET A 127 -10.63 9.40 -19.46
CA MET A 127 -10.87 7.96 -19.43
C MET A 127 -11.58 7.51 -20.73
N PRO A 128 -11.39 6.24 -21.15
CA PRO A 128 -12.15 5.67 -22.25
C PRO A 128 -13.66 5.86 -22.06
N GLN A 129 -14.37 6.14 -23.15
CA GLN A 129 -15.81 6.44 -23.13
C GLN A 129 -16.65 5.33 -22.48
N SER A 130 -16.29 4.07 -22.75
CA SER A 130 -16.89 2.88 -22.13
C SER A 130 -16.81 2.91 -20.59
N CYS A 131 -15.68 3.36 -20.03
CA CYS A 131 -15.47 3.49 -18.59
C CYS A 131 -16.33 4.62 -18.01
N VAL A 132 -16.39 5.77 -18.68
CA VAL A 132 -17.21 6.92 -18.27
C VAL A 132 -18.70 6.55 -18.25
N GLU A 133 -19.17 5.83 -19.26
CA GLU A 133 -20.55 5.35 -19.35
C GLU A 133 -20.89 4.40 -18.20
N LEU A 134 -20.02 3.46 -17.86
CA LEU A 134 -20.20 2.55 -16.72
C LEU A 134 -20.26 3.27 -15.38
N ILE A 135 -19.41 4.28 -15.18
CA ILE A 135 -19.41 5.09 -13.95
C ILE A 135 -20.73 5.86 -13.82
N LYS A 136 -21.18 6.52 -14.90
CA LYS A 136 -22.48 7.22 -14.92
C LYS A 136 -23.63 6.27 -14.68
N TYR A 137 -23.57 5.08 -15.28
CA TYR A 137 -24.61 4.08 -15.16
C TYR A 137 -24.78 3.57 -13.72
N ARG A 138 -23.67 3.43 -12.99
CA ARG A 138 -23.68 3.05 -11.57
C ARG A 138 -24.44 4.02 -10.67
N SER A 139 -24.47 5.30 -11.03
CA SER A 139 -25.20 6.32 -10.27
C SER A 139 -26.73 6.18 -10.36
N ASN A 140 -27.24 5.27 -11.20
CA ASN A 140 -28.66 4.96 -11.30
C ASN A 140 -29.02 3.78 -10.37
N ASP A 141 -30.14 3.88 -9.65
CA ASP A 141 -30.58 2.88 -8.65
C ASP A 141 -30.92 1.49 -9.24
N ASN A 142 -30.96 1.33 -10.57
CA ASN A 142 -31.31 0.07 -11.22
C ASN A 142 -30.28 -0.34 -12.28
N ILE A 143 -29.27 -1.09 -11.84
CA ILE A 143 -28.17 -1.55 -12.69
C ILE A 143 -28.58 -2.83 -13.44
N ASP A 144 -29.01 -2.67 -14.69
CA ASP A 144 -29.24 -3.73 -15.67
C ASP A 144 -27.94 -4.35 -16.23
N LEU A 145 -27.83 -5.68 -16.13
CA LEU A 145 -26.74 -6.48 -16.67
C LEU A 145 -26.59 -6.33 -18.19
N ASP A 146 -27.71 -6.25 -18.93
CA ASP A 146 -27.70 -6.26 -20.39
C ASP A 146 -27.05 -4.99 -20.93
N LYS A 147 -27.34 -3.86 -20.29
CA LYS A 147 -26.70 -2.58 -20.59
C LYS A 147 -25.21 -2.60 -20.27
N VAL A 148 -24.81 -3.18 -19.14
CA VAL A 148 -23.38 -3.29 -18.79
C VAL A 148 -22.64 -4.16 -19.81
N VAL A 149 -23.21 -5.30 -20.20
CA VAL A 149 -22.66 -6.16 -21.25
C VAL A 149 -22.53 -5.39 -22.57
N ALA A 150 -23.55 -4.62 -22.96
CA ALA A 150 -23.52 -3.83 -24.19
C ALA A 150 -22.42 -2.75 -24.18
N ILE A 151 -22.26 -2.02 -23.06
CA ILE A 151 -21.20 -1.01 -22.92
C ILE A 151 -19.81 -1.67 -23.01
N VAL A 152 -19.61 -2.80 -22.32
CA VAL A 152 -18.33 -3.54 -22.36
C VAL A 152 -18.05 -4.06 -23.76
N ALA A 153 -19.04 -4.67 -24.41
CA ALA A 153 -18.92 -5.24 -25.76
C ALA A 153 -18.60 -4.19 -26.83
N GLY A 154 -19.00 -2.94 -26.64
CA GLY A 154 -18.65 -1.82 -27.50
C GLY A 154 -17.17 -1.44 -27.48
N ASP A 155 -16.40 -1.95 -26.52
CA ASP A 155 -14.96 -1.73 -26.37
C ASP A 155 -14.22 -3.08 -26.43
N PRO A 156 -13.64 -3.45 -27.59
CA PRO A 156 -12.96 -4.74 -27.77
C PRO A 156 -11.77 -4.95 -26.83
N VAL A 157 -11.04 -3.88 -26.52
CA VAL A 157 -9.88 -3.94 -25.61
C VAL A 157 -10.34 -4.22 -24.20
N PHE A 158 -11.34 -3.47 -23.73
CA PHE A 158 -11.90 -3.68 -22.40
C PHE A 158 -12.61 -5.04 -22.28
N SER A 159 -13.34 -5.46 -23.30
CA SER A 159 -13.92 -6.81 -23.40
C SER A 159 -12.87 -7.91 -23.20
N GLY A 160 -11.75 -7.83 -23.92
CA GLY A 160 -10.64 -8.78 -23.78
C GLY A 160 -10.08 -8.81 -22.36
N ARG A 161 -9.97 -7.66 -21.70
CA ARG A 161 -9.52 -7.56 -20.31
C ARG A 161 -10.51 -8.17 -19.32
N VAL A 162 -11.81 -7.95 -19.51
CA VAL A 162 -12.89 -8.54 -18.68
C VAL A 162 -12.87 -10.05 -18.80
N ILE A 163 -12.86 -10.59 -20.02
CA ILE A 163 -12.77 -12.03 -20.27
C ILE A 163 -11.48 -12.61 -19.68
N GLY A 164 -10.33 -11.97 -19.93
CA GLY A 164 -9.03 -12.41 -19.43
C GLY A 164 -8.98 -12.48 -17.90
N GLN A 165 -9.61 -11.53 -17.20
CA GLN A 165 -9.73 -11.59 -15.74
C GLN A 165 -10.68 -12.70 -15.28
N ALA A 166 -11.86 -12.81 -15.90
CA ALA A 166 -12.85 -13.84 -15.55
C ALA A 166 -12.38 -15.27 -15.83
N SER A 167 -11.41 -15.44 -16.73
CA SER A 167 -10.83 -16.73 -17.11
C SER A 167 -9.76 -17.26 -16.14
N LYS A 168 -9.38 -16.48 -15.12
CA LYS A 168 -8.40 -16.93 -14.13
C LYS A 168 -8.97 -18.03 -13.25
N ALA A 169 -8.12 -18.98 -12.85
CA ALA A 169 -8.50 -20.15 -12.06
C ALA A 169 -9.28 -19.81 -10.76
N ILE A 170 -9.01 -18.65 -10.17
CA ILE A 170 -9.71 -18.13 -8.98
C ILE A 170 -11.21 -17.85 -9.19
N TYR A 171 -11.70 -17.85 -10.43
CA TYR A 171 -13.12 -17.68 -10.78
C TYR A 171 -13.78 -18.98 -11.25
N GLY A 172 -13.07 -20.10 -11.20
CA GLY A 172 -13.57 -21.40 -11.64
C GLY A 172 -13.40 -21.60 -13.14
N LYS A 173 -14.49 -21.95 -13.83
CA LYS A 173 -14.46 -22.26 -15.26
C LYS A 173 -14.36 -20.98 -16.09
N THR A 174 -13.56 -21.03 -17.15
CA THR A 174 -13.50 -20.00 -18.18
C THR A 174 -14.90 -19.71 -18.74
N PRO A 175 -15.36 -18.45 -18.69
CA PRO A 175 -16.68 -18.09 -19.20
C PRO A 175 -16.73 -18.23 -20.74
N LEU A 176 -17.91 -18.56 -21.26
CA LEU A 176 -18.11 -18.67 -22.71
C LEU A 176 -18.27 -17.32 -23.40
N ASP A 177 -18.84 -16.34 -22.69
CA ASP A 177 -19.12 -15.00 -23.21
C ASP A 177 -19.01 -13.91 -22.13
N LEU A 178 -19.19 -12.65 -22.53
CA LEU A 178 -19.14 -11.50 -21.62
C LEU A 178 -20.26 -11.53 -20.59
N ARG A 179 -21.45 -12.04 -20.93
CA ARG A 179 -22.58 -12.11 -20.00
C ARG A 179 -22.27 -13.06 -18.86
N GLU A 180 -21.74 -14.24 -19.16
CA GLU A 180 -21.31 -15.22 -18.16
C GLU A 180 -20.16 -14.66 -17.31
N ALA A 181 -19.15 -14.06 -17.95
CA ALA A 181 -18.02 -13.43 -17.26
C ALA A 181 -18.48 -12.37 -16.24
N ILE A 182 -19.43 -11.51 -16.61
CA ILE A 182 -19.91 -10.43 -15.75
C ILE A 182 -20.87 -10.97 -14.68
N SER A 183 -21.81 -11.85 -15.02
CA SER A 183 -22.86 -12.27 -14.09
C SER A 183 -22.43 -13.36 -13.11
N ARG A 184 -21.57 -14.30 -13.52
CA ARG A 184 -21.20 -15.48 -12.71
C ARG A 184 -19.81 -15.38 -12.10
N ASN A 185 -18.85 -14.81 -12.82
CA ASN A 185 -17.45 -14.82 -12.39
C ASN A 185 -17.08 -13.55 -11.62
N LEU A 186 -17.37 -12.36 -12.18
CA LEU A 186 -16.86 -11.09 -11.66
C LEU A 186 -17.89 -10.31 -10.83
N GLY A 187 -19.14 -10.23 -11.29
CA GLY A 187 -20.14 -9.30 -10.81
C GLY A 187 -20.05 -7.91 -11.45
N ILE A 188 -21.17 -7.20 -11.52
CA ILE A 188 -21.27 -5.89 -12.18
C ILE A 188 -20.41 -4.84 -11.48
N ASP A 189 -20.51 -4.71 -10.15
CA ASP A 189 -19.72 -3.75 -9.38
C ASP A 189 -18.22 -3.94 -9.58
N THR A 190 -17.78 -5.20 -9.60
CA THR A 190 -16.39 -5.53 -9.92
C THR A 190 -16.04 -4.98 -11.28
N VAL A 191 -16.77 -5.34 -12.33
CA VAL A 191 -16.50 -4.91 -13.71
C VAL A 191 -16.44 -3.38 -13.84
N ILE A 192 -17.32 -2.65 -13.17
CA ILE A 192 -17.26 -1.17 -13.14
C ILE A 192 -15.98 -0.68 -12.47
N ASN A 193 -15.58 -1.27 -11.34
CA ASN A 193 -14.32 -0.92 -10.67
C ASN A 193 -13.08 -1.31 -11.52
N ILE A 194 -13.16 -2.43 -12.25
CA ILE A 194 -12.14 -2.84 -13.24
C ILE A 194 -12.02 -1.77 -14.34
N ALA A 195 -13.15 -1.28 -14.86
CA ALA A 195 -13.19 -0.25 -15.89
C ALA A 195 -12.44 1.01 -15.44
N VAL A 196 -12.70 1.47 -14.22
CA VAL A 196 -11.96 2.59 -13.61
C VAL A 196 -10.47 2.31 -13.60
N LEU A 197 -10.03 1.18 -13.02
CA LEU A 197 -8.60 0.88 -12.89
C LEU A 197 -7.86 0.79 -14.22
N PHE A 198 -8.50 0.20 -15.23
CA PHE A 198 -7.94 0.14 -16.57
C PHE A 198 -7.93 1.49 -17.26
N GLY A 199 -8.99 2.28 -17.12
CA GLY A 199 -9.03 3.65 -17.62
C GLY A 199 -7.91 4.51 -17.02
N VAL A 200 -7.66 4.38 -15.71
CA VAL A 200 -6.53 5.03 -15.04
C VAL A 200 -5.19 4.55 -15.59
N SER A 201 -5.01 3.23 -15.72
CA SER A 201 -3.74 2.66 -16.20
C SER A 201 -3.42 3.08 -17.63
N ASP A 202 -4.44 3.10 -18.51
CA ASP A 202 -4.30 3.49 -19.91
C ASP A 202 -4.02 4.99 -20.04
N ALA A 203 -4.75 5.83 -19.30
CA ALA A 203 -4.54 7.28 -19.28
C ALA A 203 -3.13 7.65 -18.79
N LEU A 204 -2.54 6.82 -17.92
CA LEU A 204 -1.24 7.08 -17.31
C LEU A 204 -0.09 6.32 -17.98
N HIS A 205 -0.35 5.57 -19.05
CA HIS A 205 0.62 4.64 -19.64
C HIS A 205 1.94 5.31 -20.07
N ASP A 206 1.86 6.48 -20.69
CA ASP A 206 3.00 7.20 -21.26
C ASP A 206 3.70 8.15 -20.27
N VAL A 207 3.11 8.33 -19.09
CA VAL A 207 3.54 9.31 -18.09
C VAL A 207 3.99 8.69 -16.77
N VAL A 208 3.74 7.40 -16.56
CA VAL A 208 4.14 6.63 -15.36
C VAL A 208 5.11 5.53 -15.75
N ASP A 209 6.02 5.18 -14.84
CA ASP A 209 6.98 4.10 -15.05
C ASP A 209 6.28 2.75 -15.28
N LYS A 210 6.65 2.06 -16.36
CA LYS A 210 6.07 0.78 -16.77
C LYS A 210 6.19 -0.31 -15.71
N ARG A 211 7.20 -0.24 -14.84
CA ARG A 211 7.37 -1.20 -13.72
C ARG A 211 6.26 -1.03 -12.68
N LEU A 212 5.82 0.20 -12.39
CA LEU A 212 4.68 0.41 -11.49
C LEU A 212 3.38 -0.03 -12.12
N LEU A 213 3.17 0.26 -13.41
CA LEU A 213 1.98 -0.20 -14.12
C LEU A 213 1.87 -1.72 -14.08
N SER A 214 2.97 -2.45 -14.33
CA SER A 214 2.97 -3.92 -14.28
C SER A 214 2.73 -4.48 -12.88
N THR A 215 3.41 -3.94 -11.86
CA THR A 215 3.19 -4.29 -10.44
C THR A 215 1.73 -4.04 -10.03
N TYR A 216 1.15 -2.94 -10.48
CA TYR A 216 -0.21 -2.58 -10.13
C TYR A 216 -1.26 -3.40 -10.88
N HIS A 217 -1.05 -3.73 -12.16
CA HIS A 217 -1.89 -4.67 -12.90
C HIS A 217 -1.92 -6.05 -12.20
N ARG A 218 -0.78 -6.49 -11.65
CA ARG A 218 -0.72 -7.65 -10.77
C ARG A 218 -1.57 -7.41 -9.51
N SER A 219 -1.33 -6.32 -8.77
CA SER A 219 -2.09 -5.94 -7.56
C SER A 219 -3.61 -5.97 -7.77
N PHE A 220 -4.09 -5.42 -8.88
CA PHE A 220 -5.51 -5.39 -9.22
C PHE A 220 -6.11 -6.79 -9.35
N SER A 221 -5.43 -7.65 -10.11
CA SER A 221 -5.84 -9.03 -10.30
C SER A 221 -5.93 -9.78 -8.96
N LEU A 222 -4.95 -9.52 -8.10
CA LEU A 222 -4.85 -10.12 -6.78
C LEU A 222 -5.95 -9.62 -5.83
N THR A 223 -6.26 -8.32 -5.87
CA THR A 223 -7.23 -7.67 -4.99
C THR A 223 -8.59 -8.37 -5.02
N ILE A 224 -9.03 -8.86 -6.17
CA ILE A 224 -10.31 -9.58 -6.27
C ILE A 224 -10.25 -10.95 -5.56
N GLY A 225 -9.15 -11.67 -5.70
CA GLY A 225 -8.89 -12.89 -4.92
C GLY A 225 -8.83 -12.60 -3.42
N CYS A 226 -8.14 -11.53 -3.02
CA CYS A 226 -8.07 -11.09 -1.63
C CYS A 226 -9.47 -10.76 -1.07
N LEU A 227 -10.32 -10.07 -1.83
CA LEU A 227 -11.68 -9.73 -1.40
C LEU A 227 -12.51 -10.96 -1.08
N LYS A 228 -12.44 -12.01 -1.91
CA LYS A 228 -13.12 -13.29 -1.63
C LYS A 228 -12.59 -13.92 -0.34
N TRP A 229 -11.27 -13.93 -0.17
CA TRP A 229 -10.62 -14.48 1.01
C TRP A 229 -10.95 -13.69 2.28
N PHE A 230 -10.85 -12.36 2.27
CA PHE A 230 -11.22 -11.48 3.38
C PHE A 230 -12.68 -11.67 3.79
N LYS A 231 -13.57 -11.88 2.82
CA LYS A 231 -14.98 -12.20 3.09
C LYS A 231 -15.14 -13.55 3.81
N ARG A 232 -14.40 -14.57 3.37
CA ARG A 232 -14.42 -15.91 3.98
C ARG A 232 -13.86 -15.91 5.40
N GLU A 233 -12.81 -15.12 5.67
CA GLU A 233 -12.25 -14.91 7.01
C GLU A 233 -13.13 -14.02 7.91
N GLY A 234 -14.27 -13.53 7.40
CA GLY A 234 -15.21 -12.73 8.20
C GLY A 234 -14.73 -11.32 8.52
N LEU A 235 -13.80 -10.77 7.73
CA LEU A 235 -13.28 -9.42 7.97
C LEU A 235 -14.31 -8.32 7.66
N PHE A 236 -15.29 -8.58 6.78
CA PHE A 236 -16.38 -7.64 6.54
C PHE A 236 -17.50 -7.82 7.56
N ASN A 237 -17.51 -6.97 8.58
CA ASN A 237 -18.45 -6.98 9.71
C ASN A 237 -19.82 -6.32 9.42
N GLY A 238 -20.05 -5.81 8.20
CA GLY A 238 -21.28 -5.12 7.82
C GLY A 238 -21.37 -3.64 8.24
N GLU A 239 -20.35 -3.08 8.90
CA GLU A 239 -20.31 -1.64 9.25
C GLU A 239 -20.21 -0.74 8.00
N VAL A 240 -19.66 -1.28 6.91
CA VAL A 240 -19.49 -0.58 5.63
C VAL A 240 -20.08 -1.44 4.52
N GLU A 241 -20.82 -0.81 3.62
CA GLU A 241 -21.40 -1.45 2.44
C GLU A 241 -20.32 -2.17 1.62
N MET A 242 -20.62 -3.38 1.12
CA MET A 242 -19.64 -4.22 0.41
C MET A 242 -19.06 -3.51 -0.82
N ALA A 243 -19.87 -2.72 -1.54
CA ALA A 243 -19.43 -1.94 -2.68
C ALA A 243 -18.31 -0.94 -2.31
N ILE A 244 -18.46 -0.26 -1.17
CA ILE A 244 -17.45 0.68 -0.65
C ILE A 244 -16.21 -0.07 -0.19
N ASN A 245 -16.36 -1.21 0.52
CA ASN A 245 -15.23 -2.04 0.93
C ASN A 245 -14.36 -2.44 -0.28
N GLN A 246 -15.02 -2.90 -1.34
CA GLN A 246 -14.35 -3.27 -2.59
C GLN A 246 -13.64 -2.08 -3.23
N GLN A 247 -14.28 -0.93 -3.34
CA GLN A 247 -13.67 0.27 -3.93
C GLN A 247 -12.47 0.79 -3.15
N VAL A 248 -12.54 0.82 -1.81
CA VAL A 248 -11.40 1.25 -0.98
C VAL A 248 -10.20 0.34 -1.20
N LEU A 249 -10.41 -0.98 -1.29
CA LEU A 249 -9.33 -1.95 -1.51
C LEU A 249 -8.77 -1.92 -2.94
N MET A 250 -9.64 -1.71 -3.94
CA MET A 250 -9.23 -1.63 -5.34
C MET A 250 -8.54 -0.31 -5.67
N PHE A 251 -9.01 0.81 -5.11
CA PHE A 251 -8.51 2.14 -5.47
C PHE A 251 -7.50 2.69 -4.46
N GLY A 252 -7.34 2.08 -3.29
CA GLY A 252 -6.51 2.64 -2.21
C GLY A 252 -5.07 2.94 -2.61
N LEU A 253 -4.51 2.18 -3.56
CA LEU A 253 -3.11 2.29 -3.98
C LEU A 253 -2.91 3.01 -5.34
N ILE A 254 -3.96 3.47 -6.03
CA ILE A 254 -3.81 4.12 -7.36
C ILE A 254 -2.98 5.41 -7.31
N GLY A 255 -2.98 6.09 -6.15
CA GLY A 255 -2.25 7.34 -5.94
C GLY A 255 -0.75 7.22 -6.17
N ILE A 256 -0.21 5.99 -6.18
CA ILE A 256 1.18 5.74 -6.53
C ILE A 256 1.53 6.15 -7.97
N PHE A 257 0.54 6.11 -8.87
CA PHE A 257 0.69 6.54 -10.25
C PHE A 257 0.80 8.06 -10.35
N LEU A 258 -0.07 8.78 -9.65
CA LEU A 258 0.01 10.24 -9.59
C LEU A 258 1.34 10.68 -8.97
N LEU A 259 1.80 10.01 -7.91
CA LEU A 259 3.09 10.29 -7.28
C LEU A 259 4.29 10.03 -8.21
N ASN A 260 4.17 9.10 -9.17
CA ASN A 260 5.22 8.76 -10.14
C ASN A 260 5.01 9.40 -11.52
N HIS A 261 4.02 10.27 -11.68
CA HIS A 261 3.79 10.96 -12.94
C HIS A 261 5.02 11.79 -13.33
N ARG A 262 5.49 11.70 -14.58
CA ARG A 262 6.77 12.29 -15.04
C ARG A 262 6.91 13.79 -14.75
N ASP A 263 5.79 14.52 -14.74
CA ASP A 263 5.75 15.97 -14.51
C ASP A 263 5.75 16.33 -13.01
N ILE A 264 5.72 15.33 -12.12
CA ILE A 264 5.90 15.52 -10.68
C ILE A 264 7.41 15.53 -10.36
N PRO A 265 7.94 16.61 -9.74
CA PRO A 265 9.39 16.77 -9.52
C PRO A 265 10.08 15.65 -8.73
N LYS A 266 9.30 14.85 -8.00
CA LYS A 266 9.76 13.74 -7.13
C LYS A 266 9.36 12.36 -7.63
N ALA A 267 8.86 12.25 -8.86
CA ALA A 267 8.41 10.99 -9.42
C ALA A 267 9.49 9.89 -9.39
N SER A 268 10.74 10.25 -9.66
CA SER A 268 11.88 9.33 -9.66
C SER A 268 12.21 8.73 -8.30
N TYR A 269 11.78 9.35 -7.19
CA TYR A 269 11.92 8.82 -5.83
C TYR A 269 10.99 7.64 -5.55
N VAL A 270 9.83 7.58 -6.21
CA VAL A 270 8.77 6.61 -5.90
C VAL A 270 9.23 5.17 -6.15
N ILE A 271 9.96 4.91 -7.24
CA ILE A 271 10.39 3.56 -7.60
C ILE A 271 11.31 2.93 -6.54
N PRO A 272 12.44 3.57 -6.15
CA PRO A 272 13.27 3.07 -5.06
C PRO A 272 12.51 2.88 -3.74
N ALA A 273 11.57 3.78 -3.43
CA ALA A 273 10.79 3.70 -2.20
C ALA A 273 9.89 2.46 -2.18
N VAL A 274 9.13 2.23 -3.25
CA VAL A 274 8.27 1.02 -3.39
C VAL A 274 9.10 -0.26 -3.38
N GLN A 275 10.25 -0.24 -4.05
CA GLN A 275 11.14 -1.40 -4.10
C GLN A 275 11.73 -1.74 -2.73
N GLY A 276 12.15 -0.74 -1.94
CA GLY A 276 12.88 -0.98 -0.69
C GLY A 276 12.03 -1.02 0.57
N ILE A 277 10.80 -0.52 0.55
CA ILE A 277 9.95 -0.41 1.75
C ILE A 277 8.86 -1.47 1.69
N ASP A 278 8.89 -2.40 2.63
CA ASP A 278 7.98 -3.53 2.71
C ASP A 278 6.67 -3.21 3.46
N GLU A 279 6.66 -2.19 4.33
CA GLU A 279 5.47 -1.76 5.06
C GLU A 279 4.78 -0.57 4.38
N LEU A 280 3.51 -0.74 3.98
CA LEU A 280 2.71 0.30 3.32
C LEU A 280 2.61 1.57 4.18
N SER A 281 2.55 1.42 5.50
CA SER A 281 2.51 2.54 6.43
C SER A 281 3.74 3.44 6.41
N ILE A 282 4.92 2.82 6.27
CA ILE A 282 6.20 3.51 6.21
C ILE A 282 6.32 4.18 4.85
N LEU A 283 5.96 3.45 3.78
CA LEU A 283 5.94 3.98 2.42
C LEU A 283 5.03 5.21 2.31
N ASN A 284 3.78 5.13 2.77
CA ASN A 284 2.83 6.23 2.71
C ASN A 284 3.36 7.48 3.43
N ARG A 285 3.94 7.30 4.62
CA ARG A 285 4.50 8.40 5.42
C ARG A 285 5.69 9.06 4.74
N GLN A 286 6.58 8.28 4.16
CA GLN A 286 7.76 8.81 3.48
C GLN A 286 7.41 9.52 2.18
N LEU A 287 6.49 8.96 1.40
CA LEU A 287 5.97 9.64 0.21
C LEU A 287 5.29 10.95 0.61
N LYS A 288 4.52 10.97 1.70
CA LYS A 288 3.94 12.21 2.22
C LYS A 288 5.00 13.24 2.63
N GLN A 289 6.10 12.79 3.20
CA GLN A 289 7.19 13.65 3.63
C GLN A 289 8.02 14.22 2.46
N VAL A 290 8.24 13.43 1.41
CA VAL A 290 9.06 13.81 0.25
C VAL A 290 8.26 14.51 -0.84
N CYS A 291 7.05 14.01 -1.10
CA CYS A 291 6.16 14.50 -2.17
C CYS A 291 5.06 15.44 -1.65
N GLY A 292 4.91 15.63 -0.34
CA GLY A 292 3.86 16.47 0.27
C GLY A 292 2.50 15.78 0.41
N VAL A 293 2.25 14.69 -0.32
CA VAL A 293 1.02 13.90 -0.27
C VAL A 293 1.34 12.40 -0.20
N GLY A 294 0.59 11.67 0.62
CA GLY A 294 0.69 10.21 0.72
C GLY A 294 -0.04 9.49 -0.41
N ILE A 295 0.12 8.17 -0.49
CA ILE A 295 -0.57 7.29 -1.45
C ILE A 295 -2.09 7.46 -1.32
N PHE A 296 -2.64 7.38 -0.10
CA PHE A 296 -4.09 7.43 0.08
C PHE A 296 -4.67 8.83 -0.23
N GLY A 297 -3.92 9.89 0.11
CA GLY A 297 -4.27 11.25 -0.26
C GLY A 297 -4.25 11.46 -1.78
N ALA A 298 -3.22 10.97 -2.47
CA ALA A 298 -3.12 11.01 -3.92
C ALA A 298 -4.25 10.21 -4.60
N SER A 299 -4.57 9.02 -4.09
CA SER A 299 -5.72 8.22 -4.55
C SER A 299 -7.03 9.01 -4.39
N ALA A 300 -7.24 9.66 -3.26
CA ALA A 300 -8.44 10.47 -3.00
C ALA A 300 -8.56 11.66 -3.97
N LEU A 301 -7.46 12.33 -4.30
CA LEU A 301 -7.42 13.43 -5.28
C LEU A 301 -7.82 12.94 -6.67
N MET A 302 -7.23 11.84 -7.14
CA MET A 302 -7.57 11.24 -8.44
C MET A 302 -9.04 10.83 -8.53
N LEU A 303 -9.55 10.12 -7.53
CA LEU A 303 -10.95 9.67 -7.51
C LEU A 303 -11.93 10.85 -7.47
N SER A 304 -11.56 11.94 -6.81
CA SER A 304 -12.39 13.14 -6.72
C SER A 304 -12.48 13.86 -8.07
N GLN A 305 -11.39 13.91 -8.85
CA GLN A 305 -11.41 14.44 -10.23
C GLN A 305 -12.35 13.64 -11.15
N TRP A 306 -12.42 12.33 -10.96
CA TRP A 306 -13.31 11.46 -11.74
C TRP A 306 -14.71 11.30 -11.14
N HIS A 307 -15.07 12.12 -10.14
CA HIS A 307 -16.37 12.11 -9.48
C HIS A 307 -16.77 10.73 -8.92
N ILE A 308 -15.80 9.95 -8.46
CA ILE A 308 -16.04 8.62 -7.87
C ILE A 308 -16.49 8.78 -6.40
N ASP A 309 -17.39 7.88 -5.96
CA ASP A 309 -18.12 7.91 -4.68
C ASP A 309 -17.39 8.64 -3.52
N THR A 310 -18.01 9.72 -3.05
CA THR A 310 -17.50 10.54 -1.94
C THR A 310 -17.29 9.76 -0.64
N LYS A 311 -18.03 8.66 -0.40
CA LYS A 311 -17.82 7.77 0.74
C LYS A 311 -16.46 7.07 0.67
N VAL A 312 -16.03 6.66 -0.53
CA VAL A 312 -14.71 6.06 -0.76
C VAL A 312 -13.60 7.08 -0.49
N VAL A 313 -13.75 8.30 -1.02
CA VAL A 313 -12.81 9.41 -0.79
C VAL A 313 -12.66 9.68 0.71
N LYS A 314 -13.75 9.71 1.47
CA LYS A 314 -13.71 9.88 2.94
C LYS A 314 -12.89 8.79 3.63
N TRP A 315 -13.04 7.53 3.23
CA TRP A 315 -12.24 6.44 3.79
C TRP A 315 -10.76 6.56 3.44
N LEU A 316 -10.41 6.92 2.21
CA LEU A 316 -9.01 7.15 1.83
C LEU A 316 -8.37 8.29 2.63
N LEU A 317 -9.10 9.38 2.84
CA LEU A 317 -8.64 10.49 3.70
C LEU A 317 -8.54 10.08 5.17
N ALA A 318 -9.37 9.14 5.65
CA ALA A 318 -9.25 8.58 6.99
C ALA A 318 -8.01 7.70 7.13
N LEU A 319 -7.69 6.89 6.10
CA LEU A 319 -6.46 6.10 6.04
C LEU A 319 -5.21 6.98 6.13
N ASP A 320 -5.19 8.12 5.44
CA ASP A 320 -4.05 9.04 5.45
C ASP A 320 -3.82 9.75 6.80
N LYS A 321 -4.83 9.71 7.69
CA LYS A 321 -4.78 10.27 9.05
C LYS A 321 -4.42 9.23 10.13
N LEU A 322 -4.26 7.96 9.76
CA LEU A 322 -3.92 6.90 10.70
C LEU A 322 -2.57 7.20 11.36
N LYS A 323 -2.54 7.01 12.69
CA LYS A 323 -1.34 7.24 13.48
C LYS A 323 -0.67 5.91 13.77
N PHE A 324 0.65 5.91 13.70
CA PHE A 324 1.46 4.76 14.06
C PHE A 324 2.07 5.00 15.42
N LYS A 325 1.72 4.16 16.39
CA LYS A 325 2.24 4.27 17.74
C LYS A 325 2.80 2.91 18.17
N ALA A 326 4.12 2.84 18.30
CA ALA A 326 4.87 1.62 18.62
C ALA A 326 4.52 0.40 17.78
N GLY A 327 4.61 0.54 16.46
CA GLY A 327 4.33 -0.54 15.52
C GLY A 327 2.84 -0.82 15.31
N ASN A 328 1.96 -0.30 16.17
CA ASN A 328 0.52 -0.50 16.07
C ASN A 328 -0.17 0.67 15.35
N LEU A 329 -1.14 0.30 14.51
CA LEU A 329 -2.09 1.23 13.92
C LEU A 329 -3.07 1.73 14.97
N MET A 330 -3.17 3.04 15.11
CA MET A 330 -4.09 3.72 16.00
C MET A 330 -5.09 4.54 15.18
N GLY A 331 -6.37 4.36 15.46
CA GLY A 331 -7.44 5.09 14.79
C GLY A 331 -8.77 4.34 14.83
N ASN A 332 -9.65 4.72 13.91
CA ASN A 332 -10.90 4.02 13.68
C ASN A 332 -10.62 2.55 13.32
N LYS A 333 -11.30 1.59 13.99
CA LYS A 333 -11.07 0.15 13.82
C LYS A 333 -11.23 -0.30 12.36
N GLN A 334 -12.24 0.21 11.67
CA GLN A 334 -12.50 -0.09 10.26
C GLN A 334 -11.41 0.48 9.35
N ALA A 335 -10.92 1.71 9.62
CA ALA A 335 -9.78 2.26 8.89
C ALA A 335 -8.50 1.44 9.12
N CYS A 336 -8.27 0.97 10.35
CA CYS A 336 -7.15 0.07 10.64
C CYS A 336 -7.27 -1.25 9.89
N LEU A 337 -8.48 -1.80 9.80
CA LEU A 337 -8.76 -3.02 9.05
C LEU A 337 -8.53 -2.83 7.53
N PHE A 338 -8.99 -1.71 6.96
CA PHE A 338 -8.70 -1.37 5.56
C PHE A 338 -7.20 -1.25 5.31
N HIS A 339 -6.47 -0.58 6.20
CA HIS A 339 -5.03 -0.49 6.07
C HIS A 339 -4.37 -1.88 6.13
N PHE A 340 -4.78 -2.76 7.05
CA PHE A 340 -4.28 -4.13 7.12
C PHE A 340 -4.48 -4.88 5.80
N MET A 341 -5.70 -4.84 5.26
CA MET A 341 -6.03 -5.48 3.98
C MET A 341 -5.22 -4.90 2.81
N LEU A 342 -5.01 -3.58 2.78
CA LEU A 342 -4.18 -2.90 1.79
C LEU A 342 -2.68 -3.22 1.94
N ASP A 343 -2.18 -3.40 3.16
CA ASP A 343 -0.78 -3.80 3.42
C ASP A 343 -0.52 -5.23 2.91
N CYS A 344 -1.49 -6.15 3.09
CA CYS A 344 -1.43 -7.48 2.49
C CYS A 344 -1.37 -7.41 0.96
N ILE A 345 -2.27 -6.64 0.32
CA ILE A 345 -2.30 -6.46 -1.14
C ILE A 345 -0.98 -5.86 -1.64
N TYR A 346 -0.51 -4.80 -0.98
CA TYR A 346 0.73 -4.11 -1.32
C TYR A 346 1.94 -5.06 -1.31
N ARG A 347 2.13 -5.81 -0.22
CA ARG A 347 3.27 -6.73 -0.08
C ARG A 347 3.24 -7.83 -1.13
N CYS A 348 2.07 -8.39 -1.39
CA CYS A 348 1.97 -9.42 -2.42
C CYS A 348 2.19 -8.88 -3.84
N ALA A 349 1.71 -7.66 -4.14
CA ALA A 349 1.94 -7.03 -5.44
C ALA A 349 3.43 -6.75 -5.70
N THR A 350 4.15 -6.33 -4.65
CA THR A 350 5.58 -5.97 -4.70
C THR A 350 6.53 -7.14 -4.47
N GLY A 351 6.02 -8.31 -4.06
CA GLY A 351 6.83 -9.49 -3.74
C GLY A 351 7.52 -9.41 -2.37
N HIS A 352 7.11 -8.48 -1.51
CA HIS A 352 7.61 -8.37 -0.14
C HIS A 352 7.07 -9.50 0.74
N GLN A 353 7.91 -10.00 1.65
CA GLN A 353 7.50 -11.04 2.58
C GLN A 353 6.57 -10.49 3.67
N PHE A 354 5.69 -11.35 4.15
CA PHE A 354 4.93 -11.08 5.36
C PHE A 354 5.86 -11.16 6.57
N ASN A 355 5.86 -10.12 7.39
CA ASN A 355 6.68 -10.03 8.59
C ASN A 355 5.84 -10.27 9.85
N ASP A 356 6.50 -10.47 10.99
CA ASP A 356 5.84 -10.75 12.28
C ASP A 356 4.74 -9.73 12.61
N ASP A 357 4.95 -8.45 12.28
CA ASP A 357 3.99 -7.35 12.50
C ASP A 357 2.68 -7.58 11.74
N LEU A 358 2.74 -8.05 10.49
CA LEU A 358 1.54 -8.35 9.73
C LEU A 358 0.79 -9.56 10.31
N TYR A 359 1.50 -10.61 10.73
CA TYR A 359 0.88 -11.76 11.41
C TYR A 359 0.27 -11.38 12.77
N MET A 360 0.86 -10.42 13.48
CA MET A 360 0.26 -9.86 14.70
C MET A 360 -1.05 -9.14 14.41
N GLN A 361 -1.05 -8.25 13.40
CA GLN A 361 -2.26 -7.55 12.99
C GLN A 361 -3.35 -8.53 12.57
N ALA A 362 -2.98 -9.58 11.83
CA ALA A 362 -3.86 -10.67 11.46
C ALA A 362 -4.55 -11.30 12.70
N LYS A 363 -3.78 -11.61 13.75
CA LYS A 363 -4.34 -12.12 15.03
C LYS A 363 -5.31 -11.13 15.69
N VAL A 364 -5.01 -9.83 15.68
CA VAL A 364 -5.88 -8.78 16.24
C VAL A 364 -7.23 -8.74 15.52
N PHE A 365 -7.24 -8.98 14.20
CA PHE A 365 -8.46 -9.05 13.40
C PHE A 365 -9.09 -10.44 13.34
N GLY A 366 -8.58 -11.42 14.09
CA GLY A 366 -9.13 -12.78 14.16
C GLY A 366 -8.79 -13.67 12.96
N VAL A 367 -7.84 -13.27 12.11
CA VAL A 367 -7.37 -14.06 10.98
C VAL A 367 -6.51 -15.21 11.49
N LYS A 368 -6.87 -16.45 11.11
CA LYS A 368 -6.22 -17.67 11.61
C LYS A 368 -5.02 -18.10 10.77
N ASN A 369 -5.12 -17.99 9.44
CA ASN A 369 -4.11 -18.51 8.52
C ASN A 369 -3.78 -17.51 7.40
N LEU A 370 -2.91 -16.54 7.69
CA LEU A 370 -2.50 -15.53 6.71
C LEU A 370 -1.71 -16.15 5.53
N ASP A 371 -1.11 -17.32 5.69
CA ASP A 371 -0.33 -17.97 4.62
C ASP A 371 -1.22 -18.48 3.47
N GLU A 372 -2.49 -18.78 3.74
CA GLU A 372 -3.46 -19.08 2.68
C GLU A 372 -3.69 -17.89 1.76
N LEU A 373 -3.62 -16.67 2.30
CA LEU A 373 -3.65 -15.47 1.49
C LEU A 373 -2.49 -15.57 0.50
N LYS A 374 -1.24 -15.76 0.97
CA LYS A 374 -0.05 -15.88 0.13
C LYS A 374 -0.16 -16.93 -0.98
N ALA A 375 -0.76 -18.09 -0.70
CA ALA A 375 -0.98 -19.14 -1.70
C ALA A 375 -1.90 -18.71 -2.87
N ILE A 376 -2.79 -17.74 -2.67
CA ILE A 376 -3.62 -17.15 -3.73
C ILE A 376 -2.77 -16.33 -4.73
N PHE A 377 -1.57 -15.89 -4.33
CA PHE A 377 -0.70 -15.00 -5.13
C PHE A 377 0.42 -15.70 -5.88
N ASP A 378 0.73 -16.95 -5.49
CA ASP A 378 1.71 -17.81 -6.14
C ASP A 378 1.09 -18.66 -7.27
N GLN A 379 -0.24 -18.55 -7.48
CA GLN A 379 -1.01 -19.09 -8.62
C GLN A 379 -1.17 -18.04 -9.72
#